data_AF-A0A7S2SJW6-F1
#
_entry.id   AF-A0A7S2SJW6-F1
#
_cell.length_a   1.000
_cell.length_b   1.000
_cell.length_c   1.000
_cell.angle_alpha   90.00
_cell.angle_beta   90.00
_cell.angle_gamma   90.00
#
_symmetry.space_group_name_H-M   'P 1'
#
loop_
_entity.id
_entity.type
_entity.pdbx_description
1 polymer ?
#
loop_
_entity_poly.entity_id
_entity_poly.type
_entity_poly.pdbx_seq_one_letter_code
_entity_poly.pdbx_strand_id
1 'polypeptide(L)'
;FFGAEPEVYIMDNEASTDLNTTMKLTDLKYQLVPPHQHRRNAAEKAIRTFKNHFIAGICSVDPKFPITEWDRIVSQSLITLNLLRNARTNPKLSPYAYLNGVFDFNKTPLAPPGTKVLLHENTQNRGSWSPHGTEGWYIGPSLEHYRCVKSFIPNTYSKRDCDTVEFFPSKIVFSSMSTDNYLHQCLKDILSILKDPPPLTIPSLQAGDNTVTAV
;
A
#
# COMPACT_ATOMS: atom_id res chain seq x y z
N PHE A 1 -8.20 -3.56 -20.45
CA PHE A 1 -7.70 -4.91 -20.73
C PHE A 1 -6.18 -4.88 -20.66
N PHE A 2 -5.58 -5.11 -19.49
CA PHE A 2 -4.13 -5.14 -19.34
C PHE A 2 -3.73 -6.49 -18.74
N GLY A 3 -3.28 -7.37 -19.61
CA GLY A 3 -2.81 -8.72 -19.29
C GLY A 3 -2.50 -9.45 -20.59
N ALA A 4 -1.42 -10.23 -20.60
CA ALA A 4 -1.14 -11.12 -21.72
C ALA A 4 -2.31 -12.09 -21.87
N GLU A 5 -2.94 -12.10 -23.05
CA GLU A 5 -4.05 -13.00 -23.33
C GLU A 5 -3.54 -14.45 -23.25
N PRO A 6 -4.13 -15.30 -22.39
CA PRO A 6 -3.65 -16.67 -22.24
C PRO A 6 -4.08 -17.49 -23.46
N GLU A 7 -3.12 -18.14 -24.11
CA GLU A 7 -3.37 -19.03 -25.26
C GLU A 7 -4.09 -20.32 -24.86
N VAL A 8 -3.98 -20.74 -23.59
CA VAL A 8 -4.57 -21.96 -23.06
C VAL A 8 -5.15 -21.72 -21.67
N TYR A 9 -6.40 -22.14 -21.47
CA TYR A 9 -7.07 -22.12 -20.16
C TYR A 9 -7.04 -23.51 -19.53
N ILE A 10 -6.43 -23.63 -18.36
CA ILE A 10 -6.41 -24.89 -17.59
C ILE A 10 -7.43 -24.76 -16.45
N MET A 11 -8.47 -25.61 -16.47
CA MET A 11 -9.59 -25.55 -15.53
C MET A 11 -9.78 -26.86 -14.76
N ASP A 12 -10.51 -26.77 -13.66
CA ASP A 12 -10.93 -27.96 -12.91
C ASP A 12 -12.05 -28.70 -13.66
N ASN A 13 -12.24 -29.98 -13.33
CA ASN A 13 -13.16 -30.90 -14.02
C ASN A 13 -14.65 -30.61 -13.71
N GLU A 14 -14.94 -29.72 -12.76
CA GLU A 14 -16.29 -29.28 -12.40
C GLU A 14 -16.78 -28.08 -13.25
N ALA A 15 -16.31 -27.95 -14.49
CA ALA A 15 -16.74 -26.89 -15.39
C ALA A 15 -18.18 -27.12 -15.88
N SER A 16 -19.03 -26.08 -15.84
CA SER A 16 -20.42 -26.17 -16.28
C SER A 16 -20.52 -26.44 -17.79
N THR A 17 -21.60 -27.10 -18.20
CA THR A 17 -21.88 -27.41 -19.62
C THR A 17 -21.95 -26.14 -20.46
N ASP A 18 -22.53 -25.06 -19.92
CA ASP A 18 -22.70 -23.78 -20.60
C ASP A 18 -21.37 -23.03 -20.80
N LEU A 19 -20.42 -23.22 -19.88
CA LEU A 19 -19.09 -22.65 -20.00
C LEU A 19 -18.27 -23.39 -21.06
N ASN A 20 -18.44 -24.71 -21.17
CA ASN A 20 -17.80 -25.50 -22.22
C ASN A 20 -18.39 -25.20 -23.61
N THR A 21 -19.69 -24.95 -23.74
CA THR A 21 -20.31 -24.60 -25.03
C THR A 21 -19.88 -23.21 -25.48
N THR A 22 -19.83 -22.23 -24.57
CA THR A 22 -19.32 -20.89 -24.88
C THR A 22 -17.85 -20.91 -25.28
N MET A 23 -16.98 -21.67 -24.61
CA MET A 23 -15.57 -21.79 -24.99
C MET A 23 -15.34 -22.44 -26.36
N LYS A 24 -16.20 -23.39 -26.75
CA LYS A 24 -16.18 -23.97 -28.10
C LYS A 24 -16.64 -22.96 -29.16
N LEU A 25 -17.58 -22.09 -28.83
CA LEU A 25 -18.06 -21.03 -29.72
C LEU A 25 -17.02 -19.93 -29.95
N THR A 26 -16.19 -19.62 -28.95
CA THR A 26 -15.11 -18.63 -29.03
C THR A 26 -13.75 -19.19 -29.46
N ASP A 27 -13.67 -20.47 -29.85
CA ASP A 27 -12.41 -21.16 -30.25
C ASP A 27 -11.27 -21.06 -29.21
N LEU A 28 -11.63 -21.08 -27.92
CA LEU A 28 -10.66 -21.02 -26.82
C LEU A 28 -10.11 -22.41 -26.52
N LYS A 29 -8.79 -22.59 -26.58
CA LYS A 29 -8.13 -23.84 -26.19
C LYS A 29 -8.20 -24.00 -24.67
N TYR A 30 -8.95 -25.00 -24.21
CA TYR A 30 -9.02 -25.35 -22.78
C TYR A 30 -8.58 -26.78 -22.50
N GLN A 31 -7.98 -27.00 -21.33
CA GLN A 31 -7.58 -28.31 -20.81
C GLN A 31 -8.17 -28.51 -19.43
N LEU A 32 -8.69 -29.70 -19.17
CA LEU A 32 -9.18 -30.09 -17.84
C LEU A 32 -8.07 -30.79 -17.06
N VAL A 33 -7.88 -30.39 -15.80
CA VAL A 33 -6.95 -31.06 -14.89
C VAL A 33 -7.45 -32.49 -14.61
N PRO A 34 -6.57 -33.50 -14.54
CA PRO A 34 -6.97 -34.88 -14.27
C PRO A 34 -7.78 -34.99 -12.95
N PRO A 35 -8.84 -35.82 -12.93
CA PRO A 35 -9.69 -35.99 -11.75
C PRO A 35 -8.88 -36.36 -10.51
N HIS A 36 -9.24 -35.79 -9.36
CA HIS A 36 -8.65 -36.09 -8.04
C HIS A 36 -7.16 -35.73 -7.86
N GLN A 37 -6.53 -35.00 -8.81
CA GLN A 37 -5.14 -34.54 -8.71
C GLN A 37 -5.02 -33.02 -8.44
N HIS A 38 -5.44 -32.61 -7.25
CA HIS A 38 -5.35 -31.23 -6.72
C HIS A 38 -3.93 -30.61 -6.78
N ARG A 39 -2.87 -31.44 -6.77
CA ARG A 39 -1.47 -30.96 -6.82
C ARG A 39 -1.08 -30.32 -8.15
N ARG A 40 -1.75 -30.65 -9.26
CA ARG A 40 -1.46 -30.11 -10.60
C ARG A 40 -2.17 -28.77 -10.86
N ASN A 41 -3.14 -28.40 -10.03
CA ASN A 41 -3.88 -27.17 -10.21
C ASN A 41 -3.08 -25.96 -9.68
N ALA A 42 -2.39 -25.27 -10.58
CA ALA A 42 -1.65 -24.07 -10.25
C ALA A 42 -2.54 -22.92 -9.76
N ALA A 43 -3.84 -22.95 -10.05
CA ALA A 43 -4.82 -22.00 -9.53
C ALA A 43 -5.14 -22.27 -8.06
N GLU A 44 -5.30 -23.54 -7.65
CA GLU A 44 -5.56 -23.91 -6.25
C GLU A 44 -4.41 -23.45 -5.33
N LYS A 45 -3.16 -23.64 -5.77
CA LYS A 45 -1.99 -23.11 -5.03
C LYS A 45 -2.03 -21.59 -4.91
N ALA A 46 -2.42 -20.88 -5.96
CA ALA A 46 -2.54 -19.42 -5.94
C ALA A 46 -3.67 -18.95 -5.00
N ILE A 47 -4.82 -19.63 -5.02
CA ILE A 47 -5.94 -19.37 -4.10
C ILE A 47 -5.48 -19.55 -2.65
N ARG A 48 -4.77 -20.65 -2.35
CA ARG A 48 -4.25 -20.89 -1.00
C ARG A 48 -3.27 -19.80 -0.56
N THR A 49 -2.35 -19.40 -1.44
CA THR A 49 -1.42 -18.30 -1.14
C THR A 49 -2.16 -16.99 -0.88
N PHE A 50 -3.15 -16.65 -1.71
CA PHE A 50 -3.95 -15.44 -1.49
C PHE A 50 -4.71 -15.49 -0.17
N LYS A 51 -5.38 -16.62 0.16
CA LYS A 51 -6.08 -16.79 1.43
C LYS A 51 -5.15 -16.56 2.62
N ASN A 52 -3.97 -17.18 2.62
CA ASN A 52 -3.01 -17.01 3.71
C ASN A 52 -2.51 -15.56 3.83
N HIS A 53 -2.20 -14.91 2.71
CA HIS A 53 -1.78 -13.51 2.67
C HIS A 53 -2.89 -12.57 3.18
N PHE A 54 -4.12 -12.83 2.76
CA PHE A 54 -5.28 -12.02 3.13
C PHE A 54 -5.61 -12.15 4.62
N ILE A 55 -5.60 -13.38 5.15
CA ILE A 55 -5.78 -13.65 6.58
C ILE A 55 -4.68 -12.95 7.39
N ALA A 56 -3.41 -13.04 6.98
CA ALA A 56 -2.32 -12.33 7.64
C ALA A 56 -2.53 -10.81 7.63
N GLY A 57 -3.02 -10.27 6.50
CA GLY A 57 -3.41 -8.87 6.36
C GLY A 57 -4.49 -8.47 7.37
N ILE A 58 -5.60 -9.20 7.43
CA ILE A 58 -6.68 -8.97 8.42
C ILE A 58 -6.16 -9.08 9.85
N CYS A 59 -5.33 -10.08 10.15
CA CYS A 59 -4.72 -10.22 11.46
C CYS A 59 -3.77 -9.08 11.82
N SER A 60 -3.29 -8.28 10.87
CA SER A 60 -2.44 -7.10 11.13
C SER A 60 -3.23 -5.81 11.39
N VAL A 61 -4.52 -5.78 11.01
CA VAL A 61 -5.42 -4.64 11.17
C VAL A 61 -5.60 -4.26 12.64
N ASP A 62 -5.94 -2.99 12.89
CA ASP A 62 -6.27 -2.47 14.20
C ASP A 62 -7.47 -3.20 14.85
N PRO A 63 -7.44 -3.52 16.15
CA PRO A 63 -8.56 -4.19 16.83
C PRO A 63 -9.91 -3.46 16.76
N LYS A 64 -9.92 -2.14 16.55
CA LYS A 64 -11.15 -1.32 16.44
C LYS A 64 -11.66 -1.18 15.01
N PHE A 65 -10.95 -1.70 14.02
CA PHE A 65 -11.42 -1.67 12.63
C PHE A 65 -12.69 -2.52 12.46
N PRO A 66 -13.71 -2.02 11.75
CA PRO A 66 -14.93 -2.79 11.51
C PRO A 66 -14.65 -3.93 10.53
N ILE A 67 -14.66 -5.17 11.03
CA ILE A 67 -14.43 -6.37 10.22
C ILE A 67 -15.45 -6.55 9.10
N THR A 68 -16.63 -5.94 9.20
CA THR A 68 -17.65 -5.96 8.15
C THR A 68 -17.18 -5.34 6.84
N GLU A 69 -16.19 -4.43 6.89
CA GLU A 69 -15.63 -3.71 5.74
C GLU A 69 -14.32 -4.34 5.23
N TRP A 70 -14.13 -5.63 5.48
CA TRP A 70 -12.94 -6.39 5.06
C TRP A 70 -12.74 -6.38 3.53
N ASP A 71 -13.84 -6.32 2.77
CA ASP A 71 -13.86 -6.33 1.31
C ASP A 71 -13.05 -5.17 0.73
N ARG A 72 -13.02 -4.02 1.43
CA ARG A 72 -12.30 -2.83 0.99
C ARG A 72 -10.79 -3.05 0.94
N ILE A 73 -10.25 -3.88 1.83
CA ILE A 73 -8.82 -4.15 1.96
C ILE A 73 -8.30 -5.07 0.83
N VAL A 74 -9.19 -5.81 0.16
CA VAL A 74 -8.85 -6.79 -0.87
C VAL A 74 -7.96 -6.19 -1.96
N SER A 75 -8.26 -4.97 -2.41
CA SER A 75 -7.48 -4.30 -3.44
C SER A 75 -6.01 -4.11 -3.04
N GLN A 76 -5.75 -3.69 -1.81
CA GLN A 76 -4.38 -3.54 -1.31
C GLN A 76 -3.70 -4.89 -1.11
N SER A 77 -4.42 -5.90 -0.62
CA SER A 77 -3.89 -7.26 -0.47
C SER A 77 -3.45 -7.85 -1.81
N LEU A 78 -4.17 -7.56 -2.90
CA LEU A 78 -3.79 -7.97 -4.25
C LEU A 78 -2.52 -7.26 -4.72
N ILE A 79 -2.40 -5.95 -4.50
CA ILE A 79 -1.20 -5.18 -4.87
C ILE A 79 0.02 -5.74 -4.13
N THR A 80 -0.06 -5.84 -2.80
CA THR A 80 1.04 -6.34 -1.95
C THR A 80 1.44 -7.77 -2.33
N LEU A 81 0.48 -8.67 -2.55
CA LEU A 81 0.78 -10.03 -2.98
C LEU A 81 1.49 -10.06 -4.35
N ASN A 82 1.05 -9.21 -5.28
CA ASN A 82 1.64 -9.09 -6.61
C ASN A 82 3.00 -8.37 -6.63
N LEU A 83 3.35 -7.64 -5.58
CA LEU A 83 4.68 -7.07 -5.39
C LEU A 83 5.65 -8.08 -4.78
N LEU A 84 5.18 -8.90 -3.84
CA LEU A 84 6.03 -9.82 -3.06
C LEU A 84 6.35 -11.14 -3.78
N ARG A 85 5.50 -11.59 -4.70
CA ARG A 85 5.72 -12.83 -5.45
C ARG A 85 6.49 -12.58 -6.74
N ASN A 86 7.09 -13.63 -7.29
CA ASN A 86 7.74 -13.57 -8.62
C ASN A 86 6.72 -13.87 -9.72
N ALA A 87 6.88 -13.24 -10.88
CA ALA A 87 6.06 -13.53 -12.05
C ALA A 87 6.39 -14.92 -12.60
N ARG A 88 5.36 -15.66 -13.04
CA ARG A 88 5.55 -16.99 -13.62
C ARG A 88 6.29 -16.94 -14.96
N THR A 89 6.03 -15.90 -15.75
CA THR A 89 6.67 -15.69 -17.07
C THR A 89 8.12 -15.22 -16.93
N ASN A 90 8.40 -14.34 -15.97
CA ASN A 90 9.74 -13.84 -15.71
C ASN A 90 10.03 -13.82 -14.20
N PRO A 91 10.78 -14.81 -13.68
CA PRO A 91 11.08 -14.92 -12.25
C PRO A 91 11.86 -13.75 -11.66
N LYS A 92 12.50 -12.90 -12.48
CA LYS A 92 13.28 -11.73 -12.02
C LYS A 92 12.40 -10.51 -11.69
N LEU A 93 11.14 -10.51 -12.13
CA LEU A 93 10.22 -9.40 -11.93
C LEU A 93 9.04 -9.84 -11.06
N SER A 94 8.46 -8.88 -10.34
CA SER A 94 7.19 -9.10 -9.67
C SER A 94 6.04 -9.08 -10.70
N PRO A 95 4.93 -9.80 -10.49
CA PRO A 95 3.78 -9.75 -11.38
C PRO A 95 3.21 -8.35 -11.54
N TYR A 96 3.26 -7.54 -10.48
CA TYR A 96 2.88 -6.14 -10.58
C TYR A 96 3.79 -5.39 -11.56
N ALA A 97 5.12 -5.56 -11.43
CA ALA A 97 6.07 -4.94 -12.34
C ALA A 97 5.89 -5.39 -13.80
N TYR A 98 5.51 -6.66 -14.01
CA TYR A 98 5.26 -7.21 -15.33
C TYR A 98 4.00 -6.62 -16.00
N LEU A 99 2.92 -6.39 -15.24
CA LEU A 99 1.63 -5.93 -15.79
C LEU A 99 1.48 -4.42 -15.79
N ASN A 100 1.96 -3.75 -14.75
CA ASN A 100 1.73 -2.34 -14.46
C ASN A 100 3.02 -1.50 -14.52
N GLY A 101 4.19 -2.13 -14.69
CA GLY A 101 5.48 -1.47 -14.56
C GLY A 101 5.95 -1.37 -13.10
N VAL A 102 7.17 -0.86 -12.91
CA VAL A 102 7.78 -0.73 -11.58
C VAL A 102 6.91 0.12 -10.66
N PHE A 103 6.59 -0.40 -9.48
CA PHE A 103 5.77 0.32 -8.50
C PHE A 103 6.57 1.45 -7.87
N ASP A 104 6.08 2.68 -8.01
CA ASP A 104 6.70 3.85 -7.43
C ASP A 104 6.05 4.19 -6.07
N PHE A 105 6.76 3.86 -4.99
CA PHE A 105 6.33 4.16 -3.62
C PHE A 105 6.27 5.66 -3.31
N ASN A 106 7.01 6.51 -4.05
CA ASN A 106 6.95 7.96 -3.85
C ASN A 106 5.69 8.57 -4.43
N LYS A 107 5.17 7.98 -5.52
CA LYS A 107 3.92 8.38 -6.17
C LYS A 107 2.71 7.81 -5.45
N THR A 108 2.76 6.54 -5.05
CA THR A 108 1.66 5.85 -4.36
C THR A 108 2.16 5.28 -3.05
N PRO A 109 2.08 6.05 -1.95
CA PRO A 109 2.55 5.59 -0.65
C PRO A 109 1.71 4.39 -0.17
N LEU A 110 2.37 3.44 0.48
CA LEU A 110 1.76 2.21 0.96
C LEU A 110 1.94 2.10 2.46
N ALA A 111 0.84 2.06 3.20
CA ALA A 111 0.82 1.83 4.64
C ALA A 111 0.20 0.46 4.98
N PRO A 112 0.33 -0.08 6.20
CA PRO A 112 -0.40 -1.29 6.59
C PRO A 112 -1.92 -1.08 6.51
N PRO A 113 -2.67 -2.02 5.91
CA PRO A 113 -4.12 -1.91 5.78
C PRO A 113 -4.82 -1.88 7.14
N GLY A 114 -5.92 -1.14 7.23
CA GLY A 114 -6.74 -1.05 8.44
C GLY A 114 -6.07 -0.30 9.61
N THR A 115 -5.05 0.52 9.32
CA THR A 115 -4.44 1.43 10.31
C THR A 115 -5.39 2.59 10.60
N LYS A 116 -5.50 3.01 11.86
CA LYS A 116 -6.29 4.20 12.23
C LYS A 116 -5.62 5.44 11.64
N VAL A 117 -6.43 6.31 11.04
CA VAL A 117 -5.94 7.54 10.41
C VAL A 117 -6.77 8.76 10.77
N LEU A 118 -6.12 9.92 10.85
CA LEU A 118 -6.77 11.22 10.88
C LEU A 118 -6.58 11.90 9.53
N LEU A 119 -7.69 12.16 8.85
CA LEU A 119 -7.73 12.74 7.51
C LEU A 119 -7.89 14.25 7.63
N HIS A 120 -7.00 15.03 7.02
CA HIS A 120 -7.16 16.48 6.97
C HIS A 120 -8.30 16.87 6.03
N GLU A 121 -9.23 17.71 6.49
CA GLU A 121 -10.30 18.25 5.66
C GLU A 121 -9.91 19.58 5.02
N ASN A 122 -9.96 19.63 3.68
CA ASN A 122 -9.72 20.85 2.92
C ASN A 122 -10.76 21.93 3.25
N THR A 123 -10.29 23.19 3.32
CA THR A 123 -11.10 24.36 3.67
C THR A 123 -12.33 24.54 2.78
N GLN A 124 -12.27 24.12 1.51
CA GLN A 124 -13.40 24.21 0.58
C GLN A 124 -14.54 23.24 0.90
N ASN A 125 -14.23 22.09 1.52
CA ASN A 125 -15.21 21.04 1.81
C ASN A 125 -15.74 21.11 3.25
N ARG A 126 -15.21 22.02 4.07
CA ARG A 126 -15.45 22.07 5.50
C ARG A 126 -16.22 23.34 5.87
N GLY A 127 -17.16 23.22 6.81
CA GLY A 127 -17.80 24.39 7.42
C GLY A 127 -16.78 25.26 8.18
N SER A 128 -17.06 26.56 8.27
CA SER A 128 -16.16 27.54 8.91
C SER A 128 -15.77 27.18 10.34
N TRP A 129 -16.64 26.45 11.05
CA TRP A 129 -16.47 26.04 12.45
C TRP A 129 -16.30 24.52 12.64
N SER A 130 -16.20 23.75 11.56
CA SER A 130 -16.08 22.29 11.68
C SER A 130 -14.63 21.86 11.99
N PRO A 131 -14.42 20.68 12.59
CA PRO A 131 -13.08 20.15 12.91
C PRO A 131 -12.19 19.98 11.68
N HIS A 132 -10.88 20.25 11.82
CA HIS A 132 -9.91 20.14 10.71
C HIS A 132 -9.58 18.70 10.31
N GLY A 133 -9.97 17.72 11.12
CA GLY A 133 -9.62 16.32 10.95
C GLY A 133 -10.84 15.43 11.07
N THR A 134 -10.92 14.41 10.21
CA THR A 134 -11.91 13.34 10.30
C THR A 134 -11.23 12.02 10.56
N GLU A 135 -11.68 11.29 11.58
CA GLU A 135 -11.18 9.96 11.86
C GLU A 135 -11.64 8.95 10.81
N GLY A 136 -10.73 8.06 10.43
CA GLY A 136 -11.01 6.99 9.49
C GLY A 136 -10.02 5.85 9.58
N TRP A 137 -10.10 4.97 8.59
CA TRP A 137 -9.29 3.77 8.47
C TRP A 137 -8.60 3.74 7.12
N TYR A 138 -7.30 3.54 7.09
CA TYR A 138 -6.58 3.40 5.83
C TYR A 138 -6.94 2.07 5.15
N ILE A 139 -7.27 2.10 3.86
CA ILE A 139 -7.69 0.93 3.09
C ILE A 139 -6.61 0.52 2.07
N GLY A 140 -5.94 1.51 1.47
CA GLY A 140 -5.00 1.27 0.38
C GLY A 140 -4.51 2.54 -0.31
N PRO A 141 -3.61 2.41 -1.29
CA PRO A 141 -3.10 3.53 -2.06
C PRO A 141 -4.14 4.03 -3.07
N SER A 142 -4.12 5.32 -3.38
CA SER A 142 -4.86 5.85 -4.52
C SER A 142 -4.01 5.76 -5.78
N LEU A 143 -4.39 4.90 -6.73
CA LEU A 143 -3.59 4.66 -7.95
C LEU A 143 -3.68 5.82 -8.96
N GLU A 144 -4.74 6.62 -8.89
CA GLU A 144 -5.02 7.71 -9.84
C GLU A 144 -4.50 9.07 -9.36
N HIS A 145 -4.36 9.25 -8.04
CA HIS A 145 -3.97 10.51 -7.43
C HIS A 145 -2.54 10.46 -6.87
N TYR A 146 -1.71 11.45 -7.21
CA TYR A 146 -0.33 11.53 -6.73
C TYR A 146 -0.29 11.73 -5.22
N ARG A 147 0.45 10.86 -4.52
CA ARG A 147 0.66 10.86 -3.06
C ARG A 147 -0.59 10.76 -2.20
N CYS A 148 -1.73 10.42 -2.78
CA CYS A 148 -2.96 10.23 -2.02
C CYS A 148 -3.14 8.78 -1.54
N VAL A 149 -3.86 8.66 -0.44
CA VAL A 149 -4.31 7.39 0.13
C VAL A 149 -5.83 7.29 0.15
N LYS A 150 -6.34 6.07 0.03
CA LYS A 150 -7.76 5.74 0.16
C LYS A 150 -8.06 5.36 1.58
N SER A 151 -9.00 6.09 2.18
CA SER A 151 -9.42 5.90 3.55
C SER A 151 -10.93 5.70 3.64
N PHE A 152 -11.35 4.89 4.60
CA PHE A 152 -12.73 4.60 4.93
C PHE A 152 -13.15 5.47 6.11
N ILE A 153 -14.26 6.19 5.98
CA ILE A 153 -14.82 6.99 7.05
C ILE A 153 -16.03 6.24 7.63
N PRO A 154 -15.97 5.79 8.91
CA PRO A 154 -17.04 4.99 9.51
C PRO A 154 -18.36 5.78 9.65
N ASN A 155 -18.28 7.11 9.82
CA ASN A 155 -19.47 7.94 10.00
C ASN A 155 -20.34 8.03 8.73
N THR A 156 -19.72 8.01 7.55
CA THR A 156 -20.41 8.19 6.26
C THR A 156 -20.43 6.92 5.41
N TYR A 157 -19.78 5.84 5.86
CA TYR A 157 -19.58 4.58 5.14
C TYR A 157 -18.93 4.73 3.74
N SER A 158 -18.33 5.89 3.48
CA SER A 158 -17.77 6.25 2.18
C SER A 158 -16.25 6.06 2.14
N LYS A 159 -15.73 5.87 0.93
CA LYS A 159 -14.29 5.90 0.65
C LYS A 159 -13.93 7.33 0.26
N ARG A 160 -12.82 7.85 0.77
CA ARG A 160 -12.30 9.17 0.43
C ARG A 160 -10.83 9.07 0.08
N ASP A 161 -10.45 9.72 -1.01
CA ASP A 161 -9.05 9.95 -1.37
C ASP A 161 -8.56 11.19 -0.62
N CYS A 162 -7.48 11.05 0.15
CA CYS A 162 -6.91 12.11 0.95
C CYS A 162 -5.40 12.23 0.68
N ASP A 163 -4.93 13.47 0.56
CA ASP A 163 -3.52 13.80 0.39
C ASP A 163 -2.79 13.84 1.74
N THR A 164 -3.31 14.63 2.69
CA THR A 164 -2.72 14.76 4.03
C THR A 164 -3.41 13.86 5.04
N VAL A 165 -2.65 12.89 5.58
CA VAL A 165 -3.15 11.90 6.54
C VAL A 165 -2.10 11.64 7.61
N GLU A 166 -2.54 11.57 8.86
CA GLU A 166 -1.72 11.14 10.00
C GLU A 166 -2.07 9.69 10.37
N PHE A 167 -1.05 8.84 10.52
CA PHE A 167 -1.22 7.42 10.83
C PHE A 167 -1.03 7.14 12.32
N PHE A 168 -1.95 6.38 12.90
CA PHE A 168 -1.92 5.92 14.28
C PHE A 168 -1.85 4.40 14.31
N PRO A 169 -0.67 3.80 14.08
CA PRO A 169 -0.49 2.35 14.15
C PRO A 169 -0.67 1.85 15.59
N SER A 170 -1.40 0.75 15.76
CA SER A 170 -1.58 0.10 17.08
C SER A 170 -0.54 -0.97 17.38
N LYS A 171 -0.18 -1.78 16.38
CA LYS A 171 0.76 -2.91 16.57
C LYS A 171 2.22 -2.54 16.37
N ILE A 172 2.47 -1.52 15.55
CA ILE A 172 3.82 -1.03 15.27
C ILE A 172 3.99 0.24 16.08
N VAL A 173 4.78 0.17 17.14
CA VAL A 173 5.15 1.37 17.90
C VAL A 173 6.04 2.21 17.00
N PHE A 174 5.77 3.51 16.90
CA PHE A 174 6.75 4.43 16.31
C PHE A 174 8.06 4.26 17.06
N SER A 175 9.18 4.18 16.35
CA SER A 175 10.49 4.11 17.01
C SER A 175 10.64 5.35 17.89
N SER A 176 10.54 5.17 19.20
CA SER A 176 10.86 6.23 20.14
C SER A 176 12.37 6.42 20.09
N MET A 177 12.82 7.58 19.62
CA MET A 177 14.23 7.93 19.66
C MET A 177 14.59 8.17 21.12
N SER A 178 15.45 7.32 21.68
CA SER A 178 16.10 7.61 22.97
C SER A 178 16.88 8.92 22.86
N THR A 179 17.06 9.62 23.99
CA THR A 179 17.91 10.82 24.07
C THR A 179 19.31 10.55 23.51
N ASP A 180 19.83 9.36 23.74
CA ASP A 180 21.15 8.94 23.26
C ASP A 180 21.19 8.84 21.73
N ASN A 181 20.13 8.33 21.11
CA ASN A 181 20.01 8.25 19.65
C ASN A 181 19.90 9.66 19.05
N TYR A 182 19.19 10.57 19.73
CA TYR A 182 19.10 11.97 19.31
C TYR A 182 20.47 12.65 19.36
N LEU A 183 21.19 12.50 20.47
CA LEU A 183 22.55 13.03 20.62
C LEU A 183 23.52 12.44 19.58
N HIS A 184 23.46 11.13 19.35
CA HIS A 184 24.27 10.48 18.32
C HIS A 184 23.95 10.98 16.92
N GLN A 185 22.67 11.23 16.61
CA GLN A 185 22.27 11.76 15.31
C GLN A 185 22.72 13.21 15.15
N CYS A 186 22.51 14.06 16.16
CA CYS A 186 23.04 15.43 16.16
C CYS A 186 24.56 15.47 16.00
N LEU A 187 25.30 14.61 16.70
CA LEU A 187 26.76 14.54 16.57
C LEU A 187 27.19 14.08 15.17
N LYS A 188 26.47 13.12 14.57
CA LYS A 188 26.70 12.69 13.18
C LYS A 188 26.43 13.80 12.18
N ASP A 189 25.35 14.56 12.38
CA ASP A 189 24.97 15.69 11.54
C ASP A 189 25.99 16.83 11.65
N ILE A 190 26.47 17.14 12.86
CA ILE A 190 27.54 18.12 13.05
C ILE A 190 28.85 17.63 12.40
N LEU A 191 29.20 16.35 12.59
CA LEU A 191 30.39 15.77 11.95
C LEU A 191 30.30 15.76 10.42
N SER A 192 29.12 15.51 9.85
CA SER A 192 28.93 15.55 8.41
C SER A 192 29.08 16.96 7.87
N ILE A 193 28.49 17.96 8.54
CA ILE A 193 28.64 19.38 8.20
C ILE A 193 30.11 19.82 8.30
N LEU A 194 30.86 19.35 9.30
CA LEU A 194 32.27 19.70 9.46
C LEU A 194 33.19 19.05 8.42
N LYS A 195 32.87 17.83 7.96
CA LYS A 195 33.69 17.10 6.97
C LYS A 195 33.40 17.55 5.54
N ASP A 196 32.13 17.65 5.19
CA ASP A 196 31.64 18.00 3.86
C ASP A 196 30.69 19.20 4.01
N PRO A 197 31.23 20.43 4.16
CA PRO A 197 30.40 21.61 4.34
C PRO A 197 29.46 21.76 3.14
N PRO A 198 28.15 21.93 3.36
CA PRO A 198 27.21 22.14 2.28
C PRO A 198 27.59 23.40 1.48
N PRO A 199 27.34 23.43 0.17
CA PRO A 199 27.63 24.60 -0.65
C PRO A 199 26.94 25.84 -0.06
N LEU A 200 27.64 26.98 -0.08
CA LEU A 200 27.28 28.30 0.51
C LEU A 200 25.98 28.93 -0.03
N THR A 201 25.13 28.18 -0.72
CA THR A 201 23.89 28.63 -1.35
C THR A 201 22.70 28.73 -0.39
N ILE A 202 22.88 28.36 0.88
CA ILE A 202 21.91 28.58 1.96
C ILE A 202 22.40 29.81 2.74
N PRO A 203 21.54 30.78 3.11
CA PRO A 203 21.98 31.96 3.86
C PRO A 203 22.73 31.49 5.11
N SER A 204 24.03 31.73 5.16
CA SER A 204 24.80 31.51 6.38
C SER A 204 24.19 32.38 7.46
N LEU A 205 23.90 31.82 8.63
CA LEU A 205 23.76 32.61 9.85
C LEU A 205 25.00 33.50 9.92
N GLN A 206 24.84 34.80 9.65
CA GLN A 206 25.90 35.76 9.86
C GLN A 206 26.28 35.62 11.34
N ALA A 207 27.55 35.28 11.55
CA ALA A 207 28.15 35.24 12.88
C ALA A 207 27.73 36.50 13.65
N GLY A 208 27.36 36.29 14.91
CA GLY A 208 26.76 37.28 15.79
C GLY A 208 27.41 38.65 15.65
N ASP A 209 26.54 39.64 15.48
CA ASP A 209 26.91 41.04 15.52
C ASP A 209 27.53 41.36 16.90
N ASN A 210 28.60 42.14 16.91
CA ASN A 210 29.41 42.47 18.10
C ASN A 210 28.70 43.43 19.08
N THR A 211 27.37 43.42 19.14
CA THR A 211 26.56 44.42 19.83
C THR A 211 25.58 43.85 20.86
N VAL A 212 25.48 42.53 21.04
CA VAL A 212 24.53 41.93 22.03
C VAL A 212 25.18 41.54 23.37
N THR A 213 26.49 41.75 23.55
CA THR A 213 27.11 41.84 24.89
C THR A 213 27.24 43.30 25.32
N ALA A 214 26.10 43.94 25.55
CA ALA A 214 26.01 45.19 26.29
C ALA A 214 24.80 45.12 27.24
N VAL A 215 25.09 44.68 28.47
CA VAL A 215 24.30 44.73 29.72
C VAL A 215 22.94 44.03 29.71
#